data_AF-A3JYU0-F1
#
_entry.id   AF-A3JYU0-F1
#
_cell.length_a   1.000
_cell.length_b   1.000
_cell.length_c   1.000
_cell.angle_alpha   90.00
_cell.angle_beta   90.00
_cell.angle_gamma   90.00
#
_symmetry.space_group_name_H-M   'P 1'
#
loop_
_entity.id
_entity.type
_entity.pdbx_description
1 polymer ?
#
loop_
_entity_poly.entity_id
_entity_poly.type
_entity_poly.pdbx_seq_one_letter_code
_entity_poly.pdbx_strand_id
1 'polypeptide(L)'
;MFARPVWVALGALSLGLGIIGIVLPLLPTTPLVLLAAFCFGKGSPRLRLWLETHRTFGPPIRAWETTGAIARRHKRMALGMMAVTFCIGLILALPTHVLAIQAVCFLGAGTYVWTRPDA
;
A
#
# COMPACT_ATOMS: atom_id res chain seq x y z
N MET A 1 17.99 0.86 -22.48
CA MET A 1 16.95 1.72 -23.09
C MET A 1 15.53 1.15 -22.96
N PHE A 2 15.33 -0.18 -22.89
CA PHE A 2 14.00 -0.84 -22.81
C PHE A 2 13.26 -0.79 -21.46
N ALA A 3 13.91 -0.37 -20.36
CA ALA A 3 13.25 -0.36 -19.05
C ALA A 3 12.18 0.73 -18.90
N ARG A 4 12.32 1.86 -19.61
CA ARG A 4 11.42 3.02 -19.50
C ARG A 4 9.96 2.70 -19.86
N PRO A 5 9.65 2.04 -21.00
CA PRO A 5 8.27 1.69 -21.34
C PRO A 5 7.65 0.68 -20.37
N VAL A 6 8.44 -0.24 -19.82
CA VAL A 6 7.95 -1.21 -18.82
C VAL A 6 7.48 -0.50 -17.55
N TRP A 7 8.27 0.45 -17.05
CA TRP A 7 7.88 1.28 -15.92
C TRP A 7 6.64 2.13 -16.20
N VAL A 8 6.49 2.66 -17.42
CA VAL A 8 5.27 3.40 -17.81
C VAL A 8 4.05 2.48 -17.86
N ALA A 9 4.16 1.29 -18.44
CA ALA A 9 3.07 0.32 -18.51
C ALA A 9 2.63 -0.14 -17.11
N LEU A 10 3.57 -0.49 -16.24
CA LEU A 10 3.30 -0.84 -14.84
C LEU A 10 2.63 0.31 -14.07
N GLY A 11 3.09 1.54 -14.28
CA GLY A 11 2.50 2.71 -13.66
C GLY A 11 1.06 2.93 -14.14
N ALA A 12 0.80 2.79 -15.43
CA ALA A 12 -0.53 2.93 -16.02
C ALA A 12 -1.50 1.83 -15.54
N LEU A 13 -1.03 0.58 -15.47
CA LEU A 13 -1.80 -0.53 -14.92
C LEU A 13 -2.15 -0.30 -13.45
N SER A 14 -1.17 0.11 -12.63
CA SER A 14 -1.39 0.40 -11.20
C SER A 14 -2.38 1.55 -11.01
N LEU A 15 -2.26 2.62 -11.82
CA LEU A 15 -3.20 3.73 -11.79
C LEU A 15 -4.61 3.31 -12.22
N GLY A 16 -4.73 2.50 -13.28
CA GLY A 16 -6.00 1.95 -13.75
C GLY A 16 -6.70 1.12 -12.68
N LEU A 17 -5.96 0.22 -12.02
CA LEU A 17 -6.47 -0.54 -10.87
C LEU A 17 -6.88 0.38 -9.71
N GLY A 18 -6.10 1.43 -9.44
CA GLY A 18 -6.43 2.43 -8.43
C GLY A 18 -7.74 3.16 -8.74
N ILE A 19 -7.99 3.51 -10.00
CA ILE A 19 -9.25 4.11 -10.46
C ILE A 19 -10.41 3.14 -10.28
N ILE A 20 -10.24 1.87 -10.69
CA ILE A 20 -11.26 0.83 -10.48
C ILE A 20 -11.57 0.66 -8.99
N GLY A 21 -10.55 0.71 -8.13
CA GLY A 21 -10.73 0.64 -6.68
C GLY A 21 -11.46 1.82 -6.05
N ILE A 22 -11.60 2.95 -6.73
CA ILE A 22 -12.48 4.05 -6.26
C ILE A 22 -13.94 3.62 -6.37
N VAL A 23 -14.29 2.90 -7.44
CA VAL A 23 -15.64 2.38 -7.67
C VAL A 23 -15.90 1.10 -6.88
N LEU A 24 -14.86 0.26 -6.74
CA LEU A 24 -14.86 -0.96 -5.94
C LEU A 24 -14.12 -0.70 -4.61
N PRO A 25 -14.79 -0.24 -3.54
CA PRO A 25 -14.15 0.15 -2.26
C PRO A 25 -13.48 -1.01 -1.49
N LEU A 26 -13.31 -2.16 -2.13
CA LEU A 26 -12.57 -3.31 -1.64
C LEU A 26 -11.05 -3.17 -1.87
N LEU A 27 -10.64 -2.42 -2.90
CA LEU A 27 -9.24 -2.29 -3.29
C LEU A 27 -8.57 -1.10 -2.59
N PRO A 28 -7.38 -1.27 -1.99
CA PRO A 28 -6.66 -0.15 -1.41
C PRO A 28 -6.09 0.74 -2.53
N THR A 29 -6.75 1.87 -2.80
CA THR A 29 -6.41 2.79 -3.91
C THR A 29 -5.13 3.58 -3.66
N THR A 30 -4.85 3.96 -2.42
CA THR A 30 -3.66 4.70 -2.02
C THR A 30 -2.34 4.00 -2.36
N PRO A 31 -2.10 2.73 -2.00
CA PRO A 31 -0.86 2.05 -2.39
C PRO A 31 -0.74 1.85 -3.90
N LEU A 32 -1.84 1.64 -4.64
CA LEU A 32 -1.81 1.52 -6.10
C LEU A 32 -1.40 2.84 -6.78
N VAL A 33 -1.90 3.96 -6.27
CA VAL A 33 -1.54 5.30 -6.74
C VAL A 33 -0.08 5.62 -6.39
N LEU A 34 0.41 5.24 -5.21
CA LEU A 34 1.82 5.40 -4.83
C LEU A 34 2.73 4.53 -5.71
N LEU A 35 2.33 3.30 -6.01
CA LEU A 35 3.05 2.42 -6.94
C LEU A 35 3.09 3.03 -8.35
N ALA A 36 1.97 3.61 -8.81
CA ALA A 36 1.93 4.33 -10.08
C ALA A 36 2.91 5.51 -10.10
N ALA A 37 2.94 6.33 -9.03
CA ALA A 37 3.88 7.45 -8.90
C ALA A 37 5.35 6.99 -8.94
N PHE A 38 5.69 5.91 -8.23
CA PHE A 38 7.03 5.32 -8.24
C PHE A 38 7.44 4.84 -9.65
N CYS A 39 6.55 4.09 -10.30
CA CYS A 39 6.76 3.55 -11.64
C CYS A 39 6.91 4.69 -12.67
N PHE A 40 6.05 5.69 -12.65
CA PHE A 40 6.18 6.87 -13.52
C PHE A 40 7.45 7.65 -13.22
N GLY A 41 7.92 7.72 -11.98
CA GLY A 41 9.20 8.33 -11.65
C GLY A 41 10.41 7.71 -12.34
N LYS A 42 10.38 6.39 -12.58
CA LYS A 42 11.44 5.68 -13.31
C LYS A 42 11.22 5.68 -14.83
N GLY A 43 9.96 5.68 -15.27
CA GLY A 43 9.60 5.56 -16.69
C GLY A 43 9.48 6.89 -17.43
N SER A 44 8.77 7.87 -16.85
CA SER A 44 8.40 9.14 -17.49
C SER A 44 8.21 10.27 -16.47
N PRO A 45 9.12 11.25 -16.42
CA PRO A 45 9.01 12.42 -15.53
C PRO A 45 7.71 13.21 -15.73
N ARG A 46 7.20 13.30 -16.98
CA ARG A 46 5.97 14.04 -17.31
C ARG A 46 4.73 13.41 -16.66
N LEU A 47 4.63 12.08 -16.69
CA LEU A 47 3.49 11.36 -16.09
C LEU A 47 3.51 11.42 -14.56
N ARG A 48 4.71 11.36 -13.96
CA ARG A 48 4.86 11.54 -12.52
C ARG A 48 4.37 12.92 -12.08
N LEU A 49 4.82 13.97 -12.77
CA LEU A 49 4.45 15.35 -12.45
C LEU A 49 2.94 15.60 -12.63
N TRP A 50 2.34 15.03 -13.69
CA TRP A 50 0.89 15.05 -13.87
C TRP A 50 0.15 14.38 -12.71
N LEU A 51 0.60 13.20 -12.27
CA LEU A 51 -0.04 12.45 -11.20
C LEU A 51 0.08 13.17 -9.84
N GLU A 52 1.24 13.74 -9.54
CA GLU A 52 1.49 14.54 -8.34
C GLU A 52 0.66 15.83 -8.33
N THR A 53 0.43 16.46 -9.48
CA THR A 53 -0.35 17.71 -9.58
C THR A 53 -1.85 17.46 -9.59
N HIS A 54 -2.30 16.22 -9.82
CA HIS A 54 -3.71 15.86 -9.88
C HIS A 54 -4.43 16.14 -8.55
N ARG A 55 -5.64 16.72 -8.59
CA ARG A 55 -6.39 17.11 -7.36
C ARG A 55 -6.72 15.92 -6.46
N THR A 56 -7.06 14.77 -7.04
CA THR A 56 -7.43 13.55 -6.30
C THR A 56 -6.22 12.70 -5.89
N PHE A 57 -5.23 12.50 -6.78
CA PHE A 57 -4.10 11.59 -6.55
C PHE A 57 -2.88 12.28 -5.95
N GLY A 58 -2.73 13.58 -6.14
CA GLY A 58 -1.61 14.38 -5.64
C GLY A 58 -1.52 14.47 -4.11
N PRO A 59 -2.63 14.74 -3.37
CA PRO A 59 -2.59 14.84 -1.92
C PRO A 59 -2.02 13.58 -1.21
N PRO A 60 -2.44 12.33 -1.52
CA PRO A 60 -1.87 11.15 -0.87
C PRO A 60 -0.40 10.89 -1.25
N ILE A 61 0.01 11.24 -2.47
CA ILE A 61 1.43 11.13 -2.89
C ILE A 61 2.28 12.11 -2.08
N ARG A 62 1.88 13.39 -2.02
CA ARG A 62 2.59 14.40 -1.24
C ARG A 62 2.65 14.04 0.25
N ALA A 63 1.54 13.62 0.84
CA ALA A 63 1.50 13.22 2.25
C ALA A 63 2.46 12.07 2.56
N TRP A 64 2.61 11.11 1.64
CA TRP A 64 3.57 10.03 1.77
C TRP A 64 5.01 10.50 1.62
N GLU A 65 5.31 11.38 0.67
CA GLU A 65 6.66 11.92 0.47
C GLU A 65 7.11 12.83 1.61
N THR A 66 6.21 13.65 2.16
CA THR A 66 6.56 14.61 3.22
C THR A 66 6.78 13.94 4.57
N THR A 67 5.95 12.96 4.90
CA THR A 67 5.88 12.45 6.28
C THR A 67 6.21 10.97 6.36
N GLY A 68 6.01 10.22 5.26
CA GLY A 68 6.07 8.76 5.26
C GLY A 68 5.17 8.10 6.31
N ALA A 69 4.25 8.88 6.87
CA ALA A 69 3.60 8.60 8.12
C ALA A 69 2.29 7.87 7.87
N ILE A 70 2.02 6.89 8.74
CA ILE A 70 0.77 6.14 8.69
C ILE A 70 -0.14 6.77 9.74
N ALA A 71 -1.28 7.32 9.33
CA ALA A 71 -2.22 7.91 10.26
C ALA A 71 -2.62 6.91 11.36
N ARG A 72 -2.68 7.39 12.60
CA ARG A 72 -2.89 6.54 13.80
C ARG A 72 -4.07 5.59 13.69
N ARG A 73 -5.16 6.05 13.06
CA ARG A 73 -6.35 5.23 12.80
C ARG A 73 -6.04 3.98 11.96
N HIS A 74 -5.25 4.14 10.91
CA HIS A 74 -4.88 3.05 10.00
C HIS A 74 -3.90 2.07 10.66
N LYS A 75 -2.98 2.57 11.51
CA LYS A 75 -2.11 1.67 12.30
C LYS A 75 -2.91 0.76 13.22
N ARG A 76 -3.83 1.34 14.00
CA ARG A 76 -4.70 0.57 14.92
C ARG A 76 -5.58 -0.42 14.16
N MET A 77 -6.15 -0.01 13.03
CA MET A 77 -6.97 -0.88 12.20
C MET A 77 -6.14 -2.04 11.63
N ALA A 78 -4.94 -1.78 11.09
CA ALA A 78 -4.05 -2.82 10.58
C ALA A 78 -3.65 -3.82 11.67
N LEU A 79 -3.21 -3.34 12.83
CA LEU A 79 -2.81 -4.20 13.95
C LEU A 79 -4.01 -4.99 14.51
N GLY A 80 -5.18 -4.35 14.60
CA GLY A 80 -6.43 -4.99 15.01
C GLY A 80 -6.86 -6.09 14.04
N MET A 81 -6.80 -5.84 12.72
CA MET A 81 -7.13 -6.85 11.71
C MET A 81 -6.15 -8.03 11.75
N MET A 82 -4.84 -7.78 11.90
CA MET A 82 -3.84 -8.85 12.09
C MET A 82 -4.17 -9.72 13.30
N ALA A 83 -4.49 -9.09 14.44
CA ALA A 83 -4.87 -9.81 15.65
C ALA A 83 -6.14 -10.64 15.45
N VAL A 84 -7.19 -10.05 14.86
CA VAL A 84 -8.45 -10.76 14.57
C VAL A 84 -8.22 -11.95 13.64
N THR A 85 -7.46 -11.77 12.55
CA THR A 85 -7.16 -12.85 11.61
C THR A 85 -6.35 -13.98 12.26
N PHE A 86 -5.40 -13.65 13.14
CA PHE A 86 -4.66 -14.65 13.90
C PHE A 86 -5.56 -15.42 14.88
N CYS A 87 -6.45 -14.72 15.60
CA CYS A 87 -7.44 -15.34 16.49
C CYS A 87 -8.39 -16.28 15.73
N ILE A 88 -8.84 -15.90 14.53
CA ILE A 88 -9.65 -16.77 13.66
C ILE A 88 -8.85 -18.04 13.31
N GLY A 89 -7.56 -17.91 12.98
CA GLY A 89 -6.70 -19.05 12.71
C GLY A 89 -6.57 -20.03 13.89
N LEU A 90 -6.52 -19.50 15.12
CA LEU A 90 -6.54 -20.31 16.34
C LEU A 90 -7.87 -21.03 16.55
N ILE A 91 -9.00 -20.34 16.34
CA ILE A 91 -10.35 -20.91 16.48
C ILE A 91 -10.57 -22.05 15.47
N LEU A 92 -10.05 -21.89 14.24
CA LEU A 92 -10.12 -22.91 13.20
C LEU A 92 -9.12 -24.06 13.39
N ALA A 93 -8.31 -24.05 14.46
CA ALA A 93 -7.30 -25.05 14.76
C ALA A 93 -6.37 -25.34 13.56
N LEU A 94 -5.92 -24.28 12.87
CA LEU A 94 -4.99 -24.41 11.75
C LEU A 94 -3.70 -25.12 12.19
N PRO A 95 -3.00 -25.80 11.26
CA PRO A 95 -1.74 -26.47 11.57
C PRO A 95 -0.74 -25.50 12.22
N THR A 96 0.00 -25.97 13.23
CA THR A 96 0.95 -25.15 14.00
C THR A 96 2.01 -24.47 13.13
N HIS A 97 2.45 -25.09 12.03
CA HIS A 97 3.37 -24.46 11.09
C HIS A 97 2.76 -23.26 10.36
N VAL A 98 1.46 -23.32 10.01
CA VAL A 98 0.74 -22.20 9.38
C VAL A 98 0.61 -21.04 10.36
N LEU A 99 0.23 -21.33 11.60
CA LEU A 99 0.12 -20.32 12.66
C LEU A 99 1.48 -19.69 13.00
N ALA A 100 2.56 -20.48 13.03
CA ALA A 100 3.91 -19.98 13.25
C ALA A 100 4.36 -19.03 12.13
N ILE A 101 4.16 -19.42 10.86
CA ILE A 101 4.46 -18.56 9.70
C ILE A 101 3.63 -17.27 9.77
N GLN A 102 2.33 -17.37 10.06
CA GLN A 102 1.45 -16.22 10.19
C GLN A 102 1.89 -15.27 11.30
N ALA A 103 2.26 -15.79 12.46
CA ALA A 103 2.77 -15.00 13.58
C ALA A 103 4.06 -14.24 13.20
N VAL A 104 5.02 -14.90 12.56
CA VAL A 104 6.27 -14.26 12.11
C VAL A 104 5.99 -13.14 11.11
N CYS A 105 5.12 -13.39 10.11
CA CYS A 105 4.73 -12.38 9.12
C CYS A 105 4.04 -11.18 9.77
N PHE A 106 3.11 -11.41 10.71
CA PHE A 106 2.39 -10.34 11.40
C PHE A 106 3.27 -9.56 12.37
N LEU A 107 4.24 -10.21 13.03
CA LEU A 107 5.22 -9.51 13.86
C LEU A 107 6.13 -8.63 13.00
N GLY A 108 6.62 -9.12 11.87
CA GLY A 108 7.41 -8.33 10.93
C GLY A 108 6.65 -7.13 10.37
N ALA A 109 5.42 -7.36 9.89
CA ALA A 109 4.57 -6.28 9.38
C ALA A 109 4.15 -5.30 10.49
N GLY A 110 3.80 -5.81 11.67
CA GLY A 110 3.37 -5.02 12.82
C GLY A 110 4.47 -4.13 13.37
N THR A 111 5.71 -4.65 13.50
CA THR A 111 6.88 -3.86 13.90
C THR A 111 7.16 -2.76 12.88
N TYR A 112 7.13 -3.06 11.59
CA TYR A 112 7.26 -2.04 10.55
C TYR A 112 6.20 -0.94 10.69
N VAL A 113 4.92 -1.32 10.76
CA VAL A 113 3.80 -0.36 10.92
C VAL A 113 3.94 0.48 12.19
N TRP A 114 4.42 -0.11 13.28
CA TRP A 114 4.66 0.57 14.54
C TRP A 114 5.79 1.60 14.44
N THR A 115 6.90 1.26 13.79
CA THR A 115 8.08 2.14 13.64
C THR A 115 7.86 3.35 12.72
N ARG A 116 6.81 3.36 11.88
CA ARG A 116 6.53 4.51 11.01
C ARG A 116 6.08 5.72 11.85
N PRO A 117 6.36 6.96 11.43
CA PRO A 117 5.85 8.14 12.12
C PRO A 117 4.32 8.19 12.11
N ASP A 118 3.73 8.84 13.12
CA ASP A 118 2.28 9.11 13.15
C ASP A 118 1.98 10.36 12.31
N ALA A 119 0.95 10.27 11.46
CA ALA A 119 0.32 11.41 10.80
C ALA A 119 -0.92 11.87 11.57
#